data_AF-A0A4S2MCV4-F1
#
_entry.id   AF-A0A4S2MCV4-F1
#
_cell.length_a   1.000
_cell.length_b   1.000
_cell.length_c   1.000
_cell.angle_alpha   90.00
_cell.angle_beta   90.00
_cell.angle_gamma   90.00
#
_symmetry.space_group_name_H-M   'P 1'
#
loop_
_entity.id
_entity.type
_entity.pdbx_description
1 polymer ?
#
loop_
_entity_poly.entity_id
_entity_poly.type
_entity_poly.pdbx_seq_one_letter_code
_entity_poly.pdbx_strand_id
1 'polypeptide(L)'
;MHLEESVQHVLMEAIQQLMTSSVRLNTAVSDVFQNNGDGRLLSAVDDCKRLSFQKEALAQQCHELEKLVETLRGENTSLQLELEQARCAQNQTIRDSTEHDISANLLLSSAETGLPGPAAEISMSPTVASVRIGQLRDQLTKLRNELYRVETEKEEVKIKLADSQTTVEGLRQKCELLMRKSEEAVHLKDELDIAREELTAASHLTTTMDQLRKRADEAVELRVRCAKLETDNKVLVDRLAELEQETRLTGHVRSQAETQRLQAADARQAATQANARADAIEAELRRVRDELSATLREKTRLVTELNRLRSCCEQLQRCAPPASGLNEELTTVEPDANGMMYTSAMQSQMLTLREELTRLRTSLSSLEIAASSSVVDEDHHSLSENDGSQVMQTSDFPDNSSNVMDNHQHGTSDGTSSPVQMSATKSEDFDGHLVASLRRQLDEKDRAYESMEQQYRGYLWKARSLIRSLQRQIRKQDENIGVANEESNDVARLRALLVEKERIIENLERHLEQTRLRRDAEERILLAAWYNRGVRQTRELVEQRIRDQQTQPGPPGTRPKTASADGTTGAEEMSFLERQREMHLKPPRGLTSVVVASK
;
A
#
# COMPACT_ATOMS: atom_id res chain seq x y z
N MET A 1 -9.86 51.08 24.73
CA MET A 1 -9.00 50.51 23.67
C MET A 1 -9.54 50.96 22.32
N HIS A 2 -9.24 52.20 21.93
CA HIS A 2 -9.53 52.67 20.56
C HIS A 2 -8.35 52.25 19.70
N LEU A 3 -8.59 51.43 18.69
CA LEU A 3 -7.62 51.24 17.60
C LEU A 3 -7.53 52.60 16.87
N GLU A 4 -6.33 53.10 16.61
CA GLU A 4 -6.14 54.33 15.84
C GLU A 4 -6.84 54.19 14.47
N GLU A 5 -7.57 55.23 14.05
CA GLU A 5 -8.38 55.24 12.81
C GLU A 5 -7.55 54.89 11.56
N SER A 6 -6.24 55.18 11.59
CA SER A 6 -5.28 54.79 10.56
C SER A 6 -5.17 53.28 10.39
N VAL A 7 -5.14 52.52 11.49
CA VAL A 7 -5.04 51.06 11.48
C VAL A 7 -6.33 50.43 11.00
N GLN A 8 -7.48 51.00 11.38
CA GLN A 8 -8.78 50.55 10.87
C GLN A 8 -8.92 50.80 9.36
N HIS A 9 -8.45 51.94 8.86
CA HIS A 9 -8.49 52.23 7.42
C HIS A 9 -7.57 51.30 6.61
N VAL A 10 -6.36 51.02 7.11
CA VAL A 10 -5.43 50.07 6.47
C VAL A 10 -5.99 48.64 6.47
N LEU A 11 -6.62 48.21 7.56
CA LEU A 11 -7.30 46.91 7.62
C LEU A 11 -8.48 46.84 6.65
N MET A 12 -9.30 47.89 6.59
CA MET A 12 -10.43 47.98 5.68
C MET A 12 -9.98 47.92 4.22
N GLU A 13 -8.92 48.65 3.87
CA GLU A 13 -8.34 48.67 2.53
C GLU A 13 -7.70 47.31 2.17
N ALA A 14 -7.01 46.66 3.10
CA ALA A 14 -6.46 45.32 2.91
C ALA A 14 -7.57 44.27 2.70
N ILE A 15 -8.66 44.33 3.47
CA ILE A 15 -9.82 43.43 3.32
C ILE A 15 -10.49 43.67 1.95
N GLN A 16 -10.62 44.92 1.54
CA GLN A 16 -11.24 45.29 0.26
C GLN A 16 -10.38 44.86 -0.95
N GLN A 17 -9.06 44.93 -0.84
CA GLN A 17 -8.13 44.39 -1.83
C GLN A 17 -8.18 42.86 -1.90
N LEU A 18 -8.33 42.17 -0.77
CA LEU A 18 -8.41 40.72 -0.71
C LEU A 18 -9.72 40.18 -1.31
N MET A 19 -10.83 40.86 -1.03
CA MET A 19 -12.15 40.56 -1.61
C MET A 19 -12.18 40.81 -3.12
N THR A 20 -11.60 41.91 -3.61
CA THR A 20 -11.54 42.19 -5.06
C THR A 20 -10.59 41.26 -5.80
N SER A 21 -9.52 40.81 -5.15
CA SER A 21 -8.59 39.81 -5.70
C SER A 21 -9.21 38.40 -5.75
N SER A 22 -9.94 37.98 -4.71
CA SER A 22 -10.58 36.66 -4.69
C SER A 22 -11.73 36.55 -5.70
N VAL A 23 -12.51 37.62 -5.89
CA VAL A 23 -13.56 37.67 -6.92
C VAL A 23 -12.94 37.58 -8.31
N ARG A 24 -11.88 38.34 -8.61
CA ARG A 24 -11.19 38.27 -9.92
C ARG A 24 -10.58 36.89 -10.22
N LEU A 25 -10.03 36.22 -9.21
CA LEU A 25 -9.49 34.87 -9.36
C LEU A 25 -10.60 33.83 -9.57
N ASN A 26 -11.73 33.94 -8.86
CA ASN A 26 -12.86 33.02 -9.05
C ASN A 26 -13.55 33.21 -10.41
N THR A 27 -13.68 34.44 -10.91
CA THR A 27 -14.26 34.68 -12.26
C THR A 27 -13.32 34.18 -13.37
N ALA A 28 -12.00 34.39 -13.23
CA ALA A 28 -11.01 33.91 -14.19
C ALA A 28 -10.88 32.39 -14.21
N VAL A 29 -11.07 31.71 -13.07
CA VAL A 29 -11.07 30.25 -12.98
C VAL A 29 -12.38 29.67 -13.53
N SER A 30 -13.54 30.30 -13.29
CA SER A 30 -14.82 29.81 -13.83
C SER A 30 -14.92 29.93 -15.35
N ASP A 31 -14.44 31.03 -15.95
CA ASP A 31 -14.46 31.24 -17.41
C ASP A 31 -13.49 30.31 -18.17
N VAL A 32 -12.36 29.95 -17.56
CA VAL A 32 -11.38 29.01 -18.16
C VAL A 32 -11.90 27.57 -18.12
N PHE A 33 -12.67 27.19 -17.09
CA PHE A 33 -13.17 25.83 -16.93
C PHE A 33 -14.49 25.54 -17.67
N GLN A 34 -15.38 26.52 -17.87
CA GLN A 34 -16.71 26.28 -18.47
C GLN A 34 -16.82 26.56 -19.97
N ASN A 35 -16.00 27.46 -20.55
CA ASN A 35 -16.14 27.83 -21.97
C ASN A 35 -14.98 27.38 -22.87
N ASN A 36 -13.77 27.18 -22.32
CA ASN A 36 -12.58 26.81 -23.11
C ASN A 36 -12.26 25.32 -23.11
N GLY A 37 -12.75 24.55 -22.13
CA GLY A 37 -12.53 23.09 -22.04
C GLY A 37 -13.34 22.32 -23.07
N ASP A 38 -14.65 22.58 -23.12
CA ASP A 38 -15.59 21.83 -23.97
C ASP A 38 -15.41 22.15 -25.46
N GLY A 39 -15.14 23.41 -25.83
CA GLY A 39 -14.84 23.80 -27.20
C GLY A 39 -13.51 23.22 -27.73
N ARG A 40 -12.49 23.11 -26.86
CA ARG A 40 -11.21 22.46 -27.23
C ARG A 40 -11.34 20.96 -27.32
N LEU A 41 -12.12 20.32 -26.45
CA LEU A 41 -12.41 18.89 -26.54
C LEU A 41 -13.22 18.56 -27.80
N LEU A 42 -14.24 19.35 -28.12
CA LEU A 42 -15.02 19.19 -29.33
C LEU A 42 -14.17 19.40 -30.60
N SER A 43 -13.33 20.44 -30.64
CA SER A 43 -12.37 20.66 -31.72
C SER A 43 -11.38 19.51 -31.86
N ALA A 44 -10.85 18.98 -30.75
CA ALA A 44 -9.91 17.86 -30.76
C ALA A 44 -10.58 16.56 -31.25
N VAL A 45 -11.86 16.35 -30.91
CA VAL A 45 -12.65 15.22 -31.40
C VAL A 45 -12.90 15.33 -32.91
N ASP A 46 -13.22 16.52 -33.41
CA ASP A 46 -13.42 16.75 -34.84
C ASP A 46 -12.10 16.66 -35.64
N ASP A 47 -10.98 17.12 -35.05
CA ASP A 47 -9.64 16.89 -35.60
C ASP A 47 -9.28 15.40 -35.63
N CYS A 48 -9.62 14.64 -34.58
CA CYS A 48 -9.44 13.18 -34.56
C CYS A 48 -10.26 12.48 -35.64
N LYS A 49 -11.52 12.91 -35.88
CA LYS A 49 -12.35 12.37 -36.98
C LYS A 49 -11.74 12.71 -38.34
N ARG A 50 -11.25 13.95 -38.54
CA ARG A 50 -10.60 14.36 -39.79
C ARG A 50 -9.33 13.56 -40.05
N LEU A 51 -8.51 13.35 -39.02
CA LEU A 51 -7.32 12.50 -39.10
C LEU A 51 -7.67 11.03 -39.36
N SER A 52 -8.77 10.52 -38.79
CA SER A 52 -9.27 9.17 -39.08
C SER A 52 -9.66 9.01 -40.56
N PHE A 53 -10.39 9.98 -41.11
CA PHE A 53 -10.77 9.97 -42.51
C PHE A 53 -9.56 10.07 -43.45
N GLN A 54 -8.57 10.91 -43.11
CA GLN A 54 -7.31 10.99 -43.86
C GLN A 54 -6.51 9.69 -43.78
N LYS A 55 -6.49 9.02 -42.62
CA LYS A 55 -5.85 7.71 -42.45
C LYS A 55 -6.55 6.65 -43.30
N GLU A 56 -7.87 6.63 -43.34
CA GLU A 56 -8.64 5.70 -44.18
C GLU A 56 -8.39 5.94 -45.68
N ALA A 57 -8.34 7.20 -46.12
CA ALA A 57 -8.01 7.55 -47.50
C ALA A 57 -6.58 7.13 -47.89
N LEU A 58 -5.60 7.34 -47.01
CA LEU A 58 -4.22 6.88 -47.22
C LEU A 58 -4.14 5.35 -47.24
N ALA A 59 -4.89 4.65 -46.39
CA ALA A 59 -4.93 3.19 -46.40
C ALA A 59 -5.53 2.64 -47.72
N GLN A 60 -6.54 3.30 -48.27
CA GLN A 60 -7.08 2.96 -49.59
C GLN A 60 -6.04 3.18 -50.69
N GLN A 61 -5.32 4.31 -50.67
CA GLN A 61 -4.23 4.56 -51.63
C GLN A 61 -3.09 3.54 -51.52
N CYS A 62 -2.70 3.15 -50.31
CA CYS A 62 -1.73 2.07 -50.09
C CYS A 62 -2.22 0.75 -50.71
N HIS A 63 -3.48 0.39 -50.49
CA HIS A 63 -4.06 -0.83 -51.05
C HIS A 63 -4.13 -0.81 -52.59
N GLU A 64 -4.45 0.33 -53.19
CA GLU A 64 -4.43 0.51 -54.64
C GLU A 64 -3.02 0.40 -55.22
N LEU A 65 -2.01 0.98 -54.55
CA LEU A 65 -0.61 0.87 -54.94
C LEU A 65 -0.09 -0.57 -54.79
N GLU A 66 -0.45 -1.28 -53.73
CA GLU A 66 -0.12 -2.70 -53.56
C GLU A 66 -0.69 -3.55 -54.69
N LYS A 67 -1.94 -3.30 -55.09
CA LYS A 67 -2.57 -3.98 -56.22
C LYS A 67 -1.85 -3.68 -57.54
N LEU A 68 -1.45 -2.43 -57.76
CA LEU A 68 -0.68 -2.04 -58.94
C LEU A 68 0.68 -2.74 -58.97
N VAL A 69 1.38 -2.79 -57.84
CA VAL A 69 2.66 -3.51 -57.71
C VAL A 69 2.48 -5.00 -58.00
N GLU A 70 1.41 -5.63 -57.52
CA GLU A 70 1.14 -7.04 -57.81
C GLU A 70 0.88 -7.28 -59.31
N THR A 71 0.14 -6.39 -59.97
CA THR A 71 -0.07 -6.47 -61.43
C THR A 71 1.23 -6.31 -62.21
N LEU A 72 2.05 -5.30 -61.88
CA LEU A 72 3.35 -5.06 -62.52
C LEU A 72 4.32 -6.21 -62.26
N ARG A 73 4.27 -6.82 -61.07
CA ARG A 73 5.04 -8.01 -60.74
C ARG A 73 4.62 -9.19 -61.61
N GLY A 74 3.32 -9.41 -61.80
CA GLY A 74 2.78 -10.42 -62.71
C GLY A 74 3.25 -10.21 -64.15
N GLU A 75 3.16 -8.99 -64.68
CA GLU A 75 3.65 -8.63 -66.01
C GLU A 75 5.15 -8.85 -66.15
N ASN A 76 5.95 -8.46 -65.15
CA ASN A 76 7.40 -8.67 -65.15
C ASN A 76 7.74 -10.16 -65.17
N THR A 77 7.03 -11.00 -64.41
CA THR A 77 7.22 -12.46 -64.48
C THR A 77 6.82 -13.05 -65.84
N SER A 78 5.77 -12.53 -66.48
CA SER A 78 5.37 -12.94 -67.82
C SER A 78 6.41 -12.58 -68.87
N LEU A 79 6.91 -11.33 -68.84
CA LEU A 79 7.95 -10.86 -69.75
C LEU A 79 9.28 -11.59 -69.55
N GLN A 80 9.64 -11.93 -68.30
CA GLN A 80 10.81 -12.76 -68.02
C GLN A 80 10.68 -14.15 -68.66
N LEU A 81 9.50 -14.76 -68.57
CA LEU A 81 9.22 -16.06 -69.15
C LEU A 81 9.25 -16.03 -70.69
N GLU A 82 8.71 -14.97 -71.31
CA GLU A 82 8.81 -14.75 -72.76
C GLU A 82 10.26 -14.57 -73.22
N LEU A 83 11.08 -13.83 -72.45
CA LEU A 83 12.49 -13.62 -72.75
C LEU A 83 13.29 -14.93 -72.64
N GLU A 84 13.01 -15.76 -71.63
CA GLU A 84 13.60 -17.09 -71.50
C GLU A 84 13.20 -18.02 -72.66
N GLN A 85 11.94 -17.99 -73.09
CA GLN A 85 11.48 -18.75 -74.24
C GLN A 85 12.17 -18.31 -75.54
N ALA A 86 12.25 -17.01 -75.80
CA ALA A 86 12.95 -16.46 -76.96
C ALA A 86 14.44 -16.84 -76.96
N ARG A 87 15.09 -16.80 -75.79
CA ARG A 87 16.49 -17.25 -75.62
C ARG A 87 16.65 -18.75 -75.86
N CYS A 88 15.70 -19.58 -75.43
CA CYS A 88 15.72 -21.03 -75.72
C CYS A 88 15.57 -21.30 -77.22
N ALA A 89 14.64 -20.62 -77.89
CA ALA A 89 14.45 -20.74 -79.34
C ALA A 89 15.71 -20.29 -80.11
N GLN A 90 16.34 -19.17 -79.71
CA GLN A 90 17.59 -18.71 -80.30
C GLN A 90 18.72 -19.73 -80.12
N ASN A 91 18.89 -20.32 -78.92
CA ASN A 91 19.91 -21.33 -78.69
C ASN A 91 19.68 -22.62 -79.50
N GLN A 92 18.42 -23.01 -79.73
CA GLN A 92 18.09 -24.11 -80.63
C GLN A 92 18.52 -23.80 -82.07
N THR A 93 18.19 -22.62 -82.59
CA THR A 93 18.62 -22.23 -83.96
C THR A 93 20.13 -22.16 -84.13
N ILE A 94 20.88 -21.75 -83.09
CA ILE A 94 22.35 -21.76 -83.09
C ILE A 94 22.87 -23.20 -83.09
N ARG A 95 22.23 -24.11 -82.36
CA ARG A 95 22.61 -25.53 -82.35
C ARG A 95 22.38 -26.17 -83.72
N ASP A 96 21.23 -25.92 -84.32
CA ASP A 96 20.89 -26.44 -85.65
C ASP A 96 21.81 -25.89 -86.76
N SER A 97 22.26 -24.63 -86.64
CA SER A 97 23.24 -24.04 -87.57
C SER A 97 24.67 -24.54 -87.36
N THR A 98 25.11 -24.74 -86.11
CA THR A 98 26.43 -25.33 -85.83
C THR A 98 26.54 -26.80 -86.27
N GLU A 99 25.47 -27.59 -86.21
CA GLU A 99 25.44 -28.95 -86.79
C GLU A 99 25.52 -28.95 -88.32
N HIS A 100 25.00 -27.91 -88.99
CA HIS A 100 25.10 -27.72 -90.44
C HIS A 100 26.52 -27.31 -90.89
N ASP A 101 27.17 -26.42 -90.13
CA ASP A 101 28.51 -25.92 -90.46
C ASP A 101 29.63 -26.95 -90.19
N ILE A 102 29.48 -27.81 -89.17
CA ILE A 102 30.42 -28.91 -88.91
C ILE A 102 30.33 -29.97 -90.03
N SER A 103 29.16 -30.13 -90.66
CA SER A 103 28.97 -31.05 -91.80
C SER A 103 29.58 -30.52 -93.11
N ALA A 104 29.70 -29.20 -93.27
CA ALA A 104 30.24 -28.57 -94.49
C ALA A 104 31.78 -28.45 -94.50
N ASN A 105 32.42 -28.41 -93.33
CA ASN A 105 33.86 -28.12 -93.22
C ASN A 105 34.79 -29.35 -93.29
N LEU A 106 34.25 -30.57 -93.49
CA LEU A 106 35.03 -31.82 -93.59
C LEU A 106 35.36 -32.25 -95.04
N LEU A 107 35.20 -31.37 -96.04
CA LEU A 107 35.36 -31.71 -97.47
C LEU A 107 36.34 -30.82 -98.27
N LEU A 108 37.15 -29.98 -97.64
CA LEU A 108 38.18 -29.20 -98.33
C LEU A 108 39.53 -29.28 -97.60
N SER A 109 40.21 -30.42 -97.69
CA SER A 109 41.65 -30.52 -97.45
C SER A 109 42.22 -31.74 -98.15
N SER A 110 42.56 -31.61 -99.43
CA SER A 110 43.35 -32.58 -100.19
C SER A 110 43.95 -31.94 -101.45
N ALA A 111 45.20 -32.35 -101.75
CA ALA A 111 46.05 -32.09 -102.92
C ALA A 111 46.89 -30.78 -102.90
N GLU A 112 48.20 -30.80 -102.60
CA GLU A 112 49.35 -31.28 -103.41
C GLU A 112 49.56 -30.42 -104.68
N THR A 113 50.72 -29.87 -105.09
CA THR A 113 52.10 -30.39 -105.25
C THR A 113 52.95 -29.22 -105.84
N GLY A 114 54.23 -29.03 -105.53
CA GLY A 114 55.34 -29.52 -106.37
C GLY A 114 56.22 -28.39 -106.99
N LEU A 115 57.46 -28.24 -106.49
CA LEU A 115 58.63 -27.61 -107.14
C LEU A 115 59.01 -28.38 -108.44
N PRO A 116 59.88 -27.90 -109.40
CA PRO A 116 61.17 -27.22 -109.18
C PRO A 116 61.69 -26.24 -110.28
N GLY A 117 62.88 -25.61 -110.07
CA GLY A 117 63.73 -25.00 -111.13
C GLY A 117 64.49 -26.06 -111.97
N PRO A 118 65.56 -25.80 -112.76
CA PRO A 118 66.31 -24.55 -113.04
C PRO A 118 66.79 -24.35 -114.54
N ALA A 119 67.62 -23.31 -114.77
CA ALA A 119 68.76 -23.21 -115.72
C ALA A 119 68.63 -23.16 -117.27
N ALA A 120 69.63 -22.45 -117.83
CA ALA A 120 70.33 -22.63 -119.11
C ALA A 120 70.01 -21.70 -120.31
N GLU A 121 70.99 -20.84 -120.59
CA GLU A 121 71.23 -20.09 -121.83
C GLU A 121 71.45 -21.05 -123.00
N ILE A 122 70.65 -20.89 -124.07
CA ILE A 122 70.89 -21.50 -125.38
C ILE A 122 70.55 -20.43 -126.41
N SER A 123 71.43 -20.19 -127.38
CA SER A 123 71.18 -19.34 -128.55
C SER A 123 69.97 -19.89 -129.31
N MET A 124 68.84 -19.18 -129.24
CA MET A 124 67.56 -19.70 -129.69
C MET A 124 67.27 -19.29 -131.14
N SER A 125 67.01 -20.30 -131.99
CA SER A 125 66.31 -20.14 -133.26
C SER A 125 64.97 -19.41 -133.03
N PRO A 126 64.50 -18.53 -133.96
CA PRO A 126 63.34 -17.65 -133.76
C PRO A 126 62.07 -18.36 -133.26
N THR A 127 61.90 -19.65 -133.57
CA THR A 127 60.78 -20.48 -133.08
C THR A 127 60.89 -20.83 -131.59
N VAL A 128 62.09 -21.18 -131.10
CA VAL A 128 62.30 -21.59 -129.70
C VAL A 128 62.33 -20.36 -128.78
N ALA A 129 62.86 -19.22 -129.27
CA ALA A 129 62.74 -17.93 -128.60
C ALA A 129 61.26 -17.53 -128.41
N SER A 130 60.42 -17.77 -129.42
CA SER A 130 58.98 -17.47 -129.35
C SER A 130 58.24 -18.32 -128.32
N VAL A 131 58.58 -19.60 -128.20
CA VAL A 131 58.03 -20.49 -127.15
C VAL A 131 58.50 -20.05 -125.76
N ARG A 132 59.79 -19.70 -125.59
CA ARG A 132 60.31 -19.21 -124.31
C ARG A 132 59.69 -17.87 -123.92
N ILE A 133 59.53 -16.95 -124.88
CA ILE A 133 58.80 -15.69 -124.68
C ILE A 133 57.34 -15.97 -124.32
N GLY A 134 56.69 -16.97 -124.93
CA GLY A 134 55.34 -17.42 -124.57
C GLY A 134 55.25 -17.93 -123.14
N GLN A 135 56.15 -18.82 -122.73
CA GLN A 135 56.23 -19.33 -121.34
C GLN A 135 56.50 -18.21 -120.32
N LEU A 136 57.38 -17.25 -120.64
CA LEU A 136 57.64 -16.10 -119.78
C LEU A 136 56.41 -15.17 -119.72
N ARG A 137 55.66 -15.00 -120.82
CA ARG A 137 54.38 -14.29 -120.82
C ARG A 137 53.35 -15.01 -119.96
N ASP A 138 53.25 -16.33 -120.03
CA ASP A 138 52.35 -17.14 -119.20
C ASP A 138 52.73 -17.10 -117.72
N GLN A 139 54.02 -17.07 -117.41
CA GLN A 139 54.50 -16.88 -116.03
C GLN A 139 54.18 -15.47 -115.54
N LEU A 140 54.35 -14.44 -116.38
CA LEU A 140 54.02 -13.06 -116.04
C LEU A 140 52.51 -12.89 -115.83
N THR A 141 51.66 -13.53 -116.64
CA THR A 141 50.21 -13.52 -116.42
C THR A 141 49.80 -14.30 -115.18
N LYS A 142 50.42 -15.46 -114.88
CA LYS A 142 50.20 -16.19 -113.62
C LYS A 142 50.56 -15.35 -112.40
N LEU A 143 51.76 -14.78 -112.36
CA LEU A 143 52.20 -13.91 -111.27
C LEU A 143 51.31 -12.67 -111.13
N ARG A 144 50.85 -12.09 -112.25
CA ARG A 144 49.89 -10.98 -112.22
C ARG A 144 48.54 -11.40 -111.64
N ASN A 145 48.02 -12.57 -112.00
CA ASN A 145 46.77 -13.09 -111.45
C ASN A 145 46.90 -13.44 -109.96
N GLU A 146 48.04 -14.01 -109.55
CA GLU A 146 48.36 -14.26 -108.15
C GLU A 146 48.48 -12.96 -107.34
N LEU A 147 49.14 -11.94 -107.91
CA LEU A 147 49.21 -10.62 -107.30
C LEU A 147 47.81 -10.04 -107.09
N TYR A 148 46.95 -10.06 -108.11
CA TYR A 148 45.57 -9.60 -107.97
C TYR A 148 44.79 -10.41 -106.92
N ARG A 149 44.95 -11.74 -106.88
CA ARG A 149 44.29 -12.59 -105.87
C ARG A 149 44.75 -12.24 -104.46
N VAL A 150 46.06 -12.08 -104.25
CA VAL A 150 46.62 -11.71 -102.95
C VAL A 150 46.19 -10.30 -102.56
N GLU A 151 46.10 -9.36 -103.50
CA GLU A 151 45.57 -8.02 -103.27
C GLU A 151 44.09 -8.06 -102.85
N THR A 152 43.25 -8.87 -103.51
CA THR A 152 41.85 -9.03 -103.11
C THR A 152 41.71 -9.68 -101.73
N GLU A 153 42.47 -10.75 -101.45
CA GLU A 153 42.46 -11.42 -100.15
C GLU A 153 42.97 -10.50 -99.02
N LYS A 154 43.97 -9.67 -99.30
CA LYS A 154 44.47 -8.66 -98.37
C LYS A 154 43.40 -7.61 -98.04
N GLU A 155 42.70 -7.07 -99.03
CA GLU A 155 41.63 -6.09 -98.78
C GLU A 155 40.44 -6.73 -98.05
N GLU A 156 40.09 -7.98 -98.35
CA GLU A 156 39.07 -8.73 -97.59
C GLU A 156 39.45 -8.92 -96.12
N VAL A 157 40.71 -9.31 -95.83
CA VAL A 157 41.21 -9.44 -94.46
C VAL A 157 41.22 -8.08 -93.75
N LYS A 158 41.54 -7.01 -94.46
CA LYS A 158 41.52 -5.65 -93.91
C LYS A 158 40.11 -5.19 -93.54
N ILE A 159 39.11 -5.51 -94.37
CA ILE A 159 37.69 -5.27 -94.05
C ILE A 159 37.28 -6.08 -92.82
N LYS A 160 37.57 -7.39 -92.80
CA LYS A 160 37.28 -8.26 -91.64
C LYS A 160 37.96 -7.78 -90.36
N LEU A 161 39.19 -7.27 -90.46
CA LEU A 161 39.91 -6.67 -89.33
C LEU A 161 39.21 -5.40 -88.86
N ALA A 162 38.82 -4.49 -89.76
CA ALA A 162 38.08 -3.29 -89.41
C ALA A 162 36.73 -3.61 -88.75
N ASP A 163 35.97 -4.56 -89.31
CA ASP A 163 34.71 -5.03 -88.73
C ASP A 163 34.95 -5.59 -87.32
N SER A 164 35.96 -6.47 -87.16
CA SER A 164 36.31 -7.02 -85.85
C SER A 164 36.71 -5.93 -84.84
N GLN A 165 37.45 -4.89 -85.27
CA GLN A 165 37.83 -3.75 -84.43
C GLN A 165 36.61 -2.97 -83.95
N THR A 166 35.66 -2.65 -84.85
CA THR A 166 34.43 -1.95 -84.46
C THR A 166 33.57 -2.78 -83.49
N THR A 167 33.48 -4.10 -83.69
CA THR A 167 32.76 -4.97 -82.74
C THR A 167 33.44 -5.00 -81.37
N VAL A 168 34.77 -5.05 -81.31
CA VAL A 168 35.54 -5.00 -80.06
C VAL A 168 35.34 -3.66 -79.35
N GLU A 169 35.32 -2.54 -80.07
CA GLU A 169 35.02 -1.22 -79.50
C GLU A 169 33.60 -1.14 -78.94
N GLY A 170 32.60 -1.64 -79.67
CA GLY A 170 31.22 -1.71 -79.19
C GLY A 170 31.08 -2.57 -77.93
N LEU A 171 31.78 -3.71 -77.87
CA LEU A 171 31.81 -4.56 -76.68
C LEU A 171 32.50 -3.87 -75.50
N ARG A 172 33.60 -3.14 -75.73
CA ARG A 172 34.28 -2.35 -74.68
C ARG A 172 33.35 -1.29 -74.09
N GLN A 173 32.67 -0.51 -74.91
CA GLN A 173 31.70 0.50 -74.46
C GLN A 173 30.57 -0.14 -73.63
N LYS A 174 30.07 -1.32 -74.07
CA LYS A 174 29.06 -2.07 -73.32
C LYS A 174 29.59 -2.54 -71.96
N CYS A 175 30.82 -3.04 -71.90
CA CYS A 175 31.45 -3.41 -70.64
C CYS A 175 31.59 -2.21 -69.70
N GLU A 176 32.02 -1.04 -70.19
CA GLU A 176 32.10 0.18 -69.37
C GLU A 176 30.74 0.62 -68.84
N LEU A 177 29.67 0.55 -69.65
CA LEU A 177 28.32 0.87 -69.18
C LEU A 177 27.86 -0.11 -68.10
N LEU A 178 28.15 -1.40 -68.26
CA LEU A 178 27.84 -2.42 -67.25
C LEU A 178 28.64 -2.18 -65.96
N MET A 179 29.90 -1.75 -66.06
CA MET A 179 30.70 -1.36 -64.89
C MET A 179 30.09 -0.16 -64.15
N ARG A 180 29.73 0.93 -64.85
CA ARG A 180 29.07 2.10 -64.23
C ARG A 180 27.77 1.71 -63.52
N LYS A 181 26.93 0.89 -64.17
CA LYS A 181 25.69 0.37 -63.54
C LYS A 181 25.97 -0.52 -62.33
N SER A 182 27.05 -1.30 -62.35
CA SER A 182 27.48 -2.09 -61.20
C SER A 182 27.93 -1.20 -60.04
N GLU A 183 28.65 -0.11 -60.31
CA GLU A 183 29.08 0.87 -59.31
C GLU A 183 27.88 1.60 -58.69
N GLU A 184 26.92 2.04 -59.50
CA GLU A 184 25.65 2.63 -59.05
C GLU A 184 24.86 1.65 -58.16
N ALA A 185 24.81 0.37 -58.51
CA ALA A 185 24.14 -0.65 -57.71
C ALA A 185 24.81 -0.86 -56.34
N VAL A 186 26.14 -0.74 -56.26
CA VAL A 186 26.87 -0.79 -54.98
C VAL A 186 26.57 0.45 -54.15
N HIS A 187 26.60 1.65 -54.74
CA HIS A 187 26.26 2.88 -54.04
C HIS A 187 24.84 2.87 -53.46
N LEU A 188 23.84 2.46 -54.25
CA LEU A 188 22.45 2.34 -53.78
C LEU A 188 22.31 1.30 -52.66
N LYS A 189 23.14 0.26 -52.65
CA LYS A 189 23.16 -0.73 -51.56
C LYS A 189 23.69 -0.10 -50.27
N ASP A 190 24.75 0.69 -50.33
CA ASP A 190 25.31 1.38 -49.17
C ASP A 190 24.30 2.39 -48.59
N GLU A 191 23.60 3.15 -49.43
CA GLU A 191 22.51 4.05 -49.00
C GLU A 191 21.37 3.29 -48.33
N LEU A 192 21.01 2.12 -48.87
CA LEU A 192 19.98 1.27 -48.30
C LEU A 192 20.41 0.71 -46.93
N ASP A 193 21.67 0.34 -46.77
CA ASP A 193 22.22 -0.12 -45.49
C ASP A 193 22.24 1.01 -44.44
N ILE A 194 22.56 2.26 -44.83
CA ILE A 194 22.41 3.44 -43.95
C ILE A 194 20.94 3.63 -43.55
N ALA A 195 20.00 3.59 -44.49
CA ALA A 195 18.57 3.75 -44.21
C ALA A 195 18.05 2.64 -43.27
N ARG A 196 18.58 1.41 -43.36
CA ARG A 196 18.28 0.32 -42.43
C ARG A 196 18.80 0.62 -41.03
N GLU A 197 20.02 1.12 -40.89
CA GLU A 197 20.58 1.51 -39.59
C GLU A 197 19.74 2.64 -38.95
N GLU A 198 19.38 3.66 -39.72
CA GLU A 198 18.50 4.74 -39.28
C GLU A 198 17.13 4.22 -38.83
N LEU A 199 16.54 3.27 -39.56
CA LEU A 199 15.30 2.61 -39.17
C LEU A 199 15.45 1.84 -37.84
N THR A 200 16.56 1.14 -37.64
CA THR A 200 16.81 0.45 -36.35
C THR A 200 16.98 1.44 -35.21
N ALA A 201 17.69 2.54 -35.42
CA ALA A 201 17.83 3.61 -34.43
C ALA A 201 16.49 4.27 -34.09
N ALA A 202 15.66 4.56 -35.09
CA ALA A 202 14.30 5.07 -34.89
C ALA A 202 13.41 4.08 -34.13
N SER A 203 13.54 2.78 -34.42
CA SER A 203 12.82 1.73 -33.67
C SER A 203 13.23 1.70 -32.20
N HIS A 204 14.53 1.81 -31.90
CA HIS A 204 15.02 1.89 -30.52
C HIS A 204 14.49 3.15 -29.81
N LEU A 205 14.55 4.31 -30.46
CA LEU A 205 13.97 5.55 -29.90
C LEU A 205 12.46 5.43 -29.66
N THR A 206 11.73 4.74 -30.53
CA THR A 206 10.30 4.48 -30.33
C THR A 206 10.06 3.62 -29.09
N THR A 207 10.83 2.55 -28.92
CA THR A 207 10.71 1.70 -27.72
C THR A 207 11.06 2.43 -26.42
N THR A 208 12.05 3.34 -26.44
CA THR A 208 12.39 4.13 -25.25
C THR A 208 11.32 5.18 -24.96
N MET A 209 10.75 5.81 -25.99
CA MET A 209 9.60 6.72 -25.83
C MET A 209 8.39 6.01 -25.21
N ASP A 210 8.07 4.79 -25.65
CA ASP A 210 6.95 4.01 -25.09
C ASP A 210 7.20 3.62 -23.62
N GLN A 211 8.45 3.29 -23.26
CA GLN A 211 8.83 3.07 -21.87
C GLN A 211 8.66 4.33 -21.02
N LEU A 212 9.07 5.50 -21.53
CA LEU A 212 8.90 6.77 -20.84
C LEU A 212 7.43 7.17 -20.70
N ARG A 213 6.60 6.90 -21.72
CA ARG A 213 5.14 7.08 -21.63
C ARG A 213 4.54 6.22 -20.54
N LYS A 214 4.87 4.93 -20.48
CA LYS A 214 4.39 4.04 -19.42
C LYS A 214 4.79 4.53 -18.02
N ARG A 215 6.03 5.02 -17.85
CA ARG A 215 6.49 5.63 -16.59
C ARG A 215 5.71 6.89 -16.23
N ALA A 216 5.32 7.69 -17.21
CA ALA A 216 4.50 8.87 -17.00
C ALA A 216 3.07 8.48 -16.57
N ASP A 217 2.48 7.45 -17.20
CA ASP A 217 1.16 6.93 -16.83
C ASP A 217 1.16 6.38 -15.39
N GLU A 218 2.19 5.60 -15.02
CA GLU A 218 2.39 5.12 -13.64
C GLU A 218 2.50 6.28 -12.63
N ALA A 219 3.17 7.38 -13.00
CA ALA A 219 3.27 8.58 -12.15
C ALA A 219 1.92 9.30 -12.00
N VAL A 220 1.10 9.33 -13.05
CA VAL A 220 -0.27 9.89 -13.00
C VAL A 220 -1.16 9.03 -12.11
N GLU A 221 -1.13 7.70 -12.24
CA GLU A 221 -1.86 6.78 -11.37
C GLU A 221 -1.48 6.96 -9.89
N LEU A 222 -0.19 7.10 -9.59
CA LEU A 222 0.30 7.39 -8.24
C LEU A 222 -0.22 8.73 -7.71
N ARG A 223 -0.25 9.79 -8.52
CA ARG A 223 -0.81 11.09 -8.13
C ARG A 223 -2.30 11.00 -7.81
N VAL A 224 -3.07 10.27 -8.61
CA VAL A 224 -4.50 10.02 -8.35
C VAL A 224 -4.68 9.25 -7.04
N ARG A 225 -3.84 8.24 -6.78
CA ARG A 225 -3.86 7.50 -5.51
C ARG A 225 -3.52 8.38 -4.31
N CYS A 226 -2.52 9.25 -4.43
CA CYS A 226 -2.18 10.21 -3.38
C CYS A 226 -3.34 11.17 -3.11
N ALA A 227 -3.96 11.73 -4.16
CA ALA A 227 -5.12 12.62 -4.01
C ALA A 227 -6.29 11.92 -3.29
N LYS A 228 -6.54 10.64 -3.59
CA LYS A 228 -7.55 9.85 -2.88
C LYS A 228 -7.18 9.63 -1.41
N LEU A 229 -5.93 9.30 -1.11
CA LEU A 229 -5.48 9.16 0.29
C LEU A 229 -5.56 10.48 1.05
N GLU A 230 -5.31 11.61 0.40
CA GLU A 230 -5.50 12.94 0.99
C GLU A 230 -6.97 13.24 1.30
N THR A 231 -7.90 12.89 0.39
CA THR A 231 -9.34 13.04 0.68
C THR A 231 -9.79 12.12 1.81
N ASP A 232 -9.35 10.87 1.81
CA ASP A 232 -9.70 9.91 2.86
C ASP A 232 -9.14 10.37 4.23
N ASN A 233 -7.90 10.86 4.27
CA ASN A 233 -7.30 11.44 5.47
C ASN A 233 -8.06 12.68 5.98
N LYS A 234 -8.53 13.56 5.10
CA LYS A 234 -9.37 14.71 5.50
C LYS A 234 -10.64 14.24 6.19
N VAL A 235 -11.34 13.26 5.60
CA VAL A 235 -12.55 12.68 6.20
C VAL A 235 -12.28 12.07 7.58
N LEU A 236 -11.14 11.37 7.74
CA LEU A 236 -10.75 10.81 9.04
C LEU A 236 -10.47 11.91 10.08
N VAL A 237 -9.78 12.98 9.69
CA VAL A 237 -9.51 14.13 10.58
C VAL A 237 -10.81 14.82 10.98
N ASP A 238 -11.73 15.05 10.04
CA ASP A 238 -13.04 15.63 10.33
C ASP A 238 -13.83 14.74 11.30
N ARG A 239 -13.81 13.41 11.10
CA ARG A 239 -14.45 12.45 12.01
C ARG A 239 -13.82 12.43 13.41
N LEU A 240 -12.50 12.58 13.51
CA LEU A 240 -11.82 12.71 14.80
C LEU A 240 -12.24 14.00 15.52
N ALA A 241 -12.35 15.12 14.81
CA ALA A 241 -12.82 16.38 15.38
C ALA A 241 -14.27 16.29 15.89
N GLU A 242 -15.16 15.61 15.17
CA GLU A 242 -16.53 15.31 15.63
C GLU A 242 -16.53 14.50 16.94
N LEU A 243 -15.75 13.42 16.99
CA LEU A 243 -15.64 12.57 18.19
C LEU A 243 -15.01 13.33 19.38
N GLU A 244 -14.04 14.21 19.14
CA GLU A 244 -13.50 15.10 20.16
C GLU A 244 -14.57 16.08 20.69
N GLN A 245 -15.45 16.59 19.82
CA GLN A 245 -16.56 17.42 20.25
C GLN A 245 -17.58 16.63 21.08
N GLU A 246 -17.95 15.42 20.63
CA GLU A 246 -18.86 14.52 21.36
C GLU A 246 -18.31 14.18 22.75
N THR A 247 -17.02 13.91 22.87
CA THR A 247 -16.37 13.62 24.17
C THR A 247 -16.35 14.84 25.08
N ARG A 248 -16.14 16.06 24.55
CA ARG A 248 -16.24 17.31 25.33
C ARG A 248 -17.65 17.56 25.86
N LEU A 249 -18.67 17.37 25.03
CA LEU A 249 -20.08 17.50 25.43
C LEU A 249 -20.46 16.45 26.47
N THR A 250 -20.05 15.20 26.25
CA THR A 250 -20.25 14.11 27.23
C THR A 250 -19.52 14.40 28.54
N GLY A 251 -18.35 15.03 28.49
CA GLY A 251 -17.64 15.54 29.67
C GLY A 251 -18.44 16.58 30.45
N HIS A 252 -19.00 17.58 29.75
CA HIS A 252 -19.88 18.59 30.38
C HIS A 252 -21.12 17.96 31.02
N VAL A 253 -21.82 17.09 30.31
CA VAL A 253 -23.02 16.42 30.84
C VAL A 253 -22.69 15.55 32.06
N ARG A 254 -21.54 14.84 32.07
CA ARG A 254 -21.09 14.08 33.24
C ARG A 254 -20.79 14.98 34.44
N SER A 255 -20.08 16.09 34.25
CA SER A 255 -19.80 17.05 35.33
C SER A 255 -21.09 17.68 35.87
N GLN A 256 -22.04 18.02 34.99
CA GLN A 256 -23.36 18.50 35.39
C GLN A 256 -24.14 17.43 36.17
N ALA A 257 -24.14 16.18 35.73
CA ALA A 257 -24.79 15.09 36.44
C ALA A 257 -24.14 14.84 37.83
N GLU A 258 -22.82 14.96 37.94
CA GLU A 258 -22.11 14.80 39.20
C GLU A 258 -22.41 15.93 40.19
N THR A 259 -22.46 17.19 39.73
CA THR A 259 -22.88 18.32 40.57
C THR A 259 -24.34 18.18 41.02
N GLN A 260 -25.26 17.79 40.13
CA GLN A 260 -26.65 17.51 40.50
C GLN A 260 -26.77 16.35 41.50
N ARG A 261 -25.94 15.30 41.35
CA ARG A 261 -25.87 14.18 42.30
C ARG A 261 -25.40 14.63 43.68
N LEU A 262 -24.38 15.51 43.74
CA LEU A 262 -23.87 16.05 45.00
C LEU A 262 -24.93 16.94 45.69
N GLN A 263 -25.56 17.84 44.95
CA GLN A 263 -26.67 18.66 45.45
C GLN A 263 -27.83 17.81 46.00
N ALA A 264 -28.17 16.72 45.30
CA ALA A 264 -29.19 15.78 45.78
C ALA A 264 -28.75 15.03 47.05
N ALA A 265 -27.47 14.71 47.20
CA ALA A 265 -26.92 14.08 48.40
C ALA A 265 -26.95 15.05 49.60
N ASP A 266 -26.55 16.31 49.41
CA ASP A 266 -26.58 17.35 50.44
C ASP A 266 -28.01 17.64 50.88
N ALA A 267 -28.96 17.75 49.94
CA ALA A 267 -30.38 17.92 50.25
C ALA A 267 -30.94 16.73 51.05
N ARG A 268 -30.55 15.49 50.71
CA ARG A 268 -30.91 14.30 51.49
C ARG A 268 -30.32 14.35 52.89
N GLN A 269 -29.05 14.75 53.04
CA GLN A 269 -28.42 14.88 54.35
C GLN A 269 -29.14 15.95 55.19
N ALA A 270 -29.43 17.12 54.63
CA ALA A 270 -30.20 18.16 55.30
C ALA A 270 -31.59 17.67 55.74
N ALA A 271 -32.29 16.91 54.88
CA ALA A 271 -33.57 16.30 55.22
C ALA A 271 -33.44 15.28 56.37
N THR A 272 -32.41 14.42 56.35
CA THR A 272 -32.17 13.47 57.45
C THR A 272 -31.84 14.18 58.78
N GLN A 273 -31.09 15.28 58.74
CA GLN A 273 -30.82 16.09 59.93
C GLN A 273 -32.08 16.79 60.46
N ALA A 274 -32.92 17.33 59.57
CA ALA A 274 -34.20 17.93 59.94
C ALA A 274 -35.14 16.90 60.58
N ASN A 275 -35.22 15.69 60.02
CA ASN A 275 -35.98 14.59 60.61
C ASN A 275 -35.44 14.20 61.98
N ALA A 276 -34.13 14.05 62.14
CA ALA A 276 -33.53 13.75 63.45
C ALA A 276 -33.83 14.84 64.50
N ARG A 277 -33.84 16.12 64.10
CA ARG A 277 -34.25 17.24 64.98
C ARG A 277 -35.73 17.16 65.32
N ALA A 278 -36.59 16.85 64.34
CA ALA A 278 -38.02 16.68 64.57
C ALA A 278 -38.28 15.52 65.55
N ASP A 279 -37.62 14.37 65.37
CA ASP A 279 -37.73 13.20 66.25
C ASP A 279 -37.30 13.54 67.69
N ALA A 280 -36.23 14.33 67.87
CA ALA A 280 -35.78 14.79 69.17
C ALA A 280 -36.82 15.68 69.87
N ILE A 281 -37.37 16.67 69.15
CA ILE A 281 -38.43 17.55 69.67
C ILE A 281 -39.69 16.75 69.99
N GLU A 282 -40.07 15.78 69.16
CA GLU A 282 -41.19 14.88 69.44
C GLU A 282 -40.96 14.05 70.71
N ALA A 283 -39.74 13.55 70.93
CA ALA A 283 -39.40 12.82 72.15
C ALA A 283 -39.49 13.72 73.39
N GLU A 284 -39.00 14.96 73.31
CA GLU A 284 -39.16 15.95 74.39
C GLU A 284 -40.64 16.27 74.67
N LEU A 285 -41.45 16.46 73.63
CA LEU A 285 -42.89 16.66 73.76
C LEU A 285 -43.59 15.46 74.40
N ARG A 286 -43.19 14.23 74.05
CA ARG A 286 -43.67 13.01 74.71
C ARG A 286 -43.30 13.02 76.20
N ARG A 287 -42.04 13.32 76.53
CA ARG A 287 -41.54 13.41 77.92
C ARG A 287 -42.36 14.42 78.74
N VAL A 288 -42.57 15.62 78.22
CA VAL A 288 -43.36 16.68 78.88
C VAL A 288 -44.83 16.27 79.04
N ARG A 289 -45.42 15.62 78.02
CA ARG A 289 -46.79 15.07 78.14
C ARG A 289 -46.88 14.00 79.22
N ASP A 290 -45.89 13.13 79.33
CA ASP A 290 -45.85 12.09 80.35
C ASP A 290 -45.71 12.70 81.76
N GLU A 291 -44.84 13.70 81.94
CA GLU A 291 -44.71 14.48 83.19
C GLU A 291 -46.02 15.19 83.55
N LEU A 292 -46.67 15.84 82.58
CA LEU A 292 -47.99 16.46 82.78
C LEU A 292 -49.03 15.40 83.20
N SER A 293 -49.02 14.23 82.58
CA SER A 293 -49.93 13.15 82.95
C SER A 293 -49.66 12.64 84.38
N ALA A 294 -48.39 12.56 84.80
CA ALA A 294 -48.00 12.13 86.14
C ALA A 294 -48.44 13.15 87.20
N THR A 295 -48.16 14.43 86.98
CA THR A 295 -48.60 15.52 87.88
C THR A 295 -50.12 15.63 87.96
N LEU A 296 -50.85 15.39 86.86
CA LEU A 296 -52.32 15.29 86.90
C LEU A 296 -52.79 14.12 87.76
N ARG A 297 -52.15 12.94 87.66
CA ARG A 297 -52.47 11.80 88.54
C ARG A 297 -52.19 12.13 90.00
N GLU A 298 -51.06 12.76 90.33
CA GLU A 298 -50.75 13.20 91.69
C GLU A 298 -51.75 14.22 92.21
N LYS A 299 -52.11 15.23 91.40
CA LYS A 299 -53.19 16.19 91.73
C LYS A 299 -54.48 15.45 92.06
N THR A 300 -54.90 14.47 91.26
CA THR A 300 -56.11 13.69 91.55
C THR A 300 -56.00 12.91 92.86
N ARG A 301 -54.84 12.32 93.19
CA ARG A 301 -54.59 11.64 94.48
C ARG A 301 -54.69 12.61 95.65
N LEU A 302 -54.06 13.79 95.55
CA LEU A 302 -54.14 14.82 96.59
C LEU A 302 -55.58 15.31 96.79
N VAL A 303 -56.34 15.49 95.71
CA VAL A 303 -57.77 15.83 95.80
C VAL A 303 -58.56 14.73 96.51
N THR A 304 -58.29 13.45 96.22
CA THR A 304 -58.96 12.35 96.94
C THR A 304 -58.59 12.31 98.42
N GLU A 305 -57.33 12.55 98.79
CA GLU A 305 -56.91 12.62 100.20
C GLU A 305 -57.49 13.85 100.91
N LEU A 306 -57.53 15.01 100.26
CA LEU A 306 -58.22 16.20 100.77
C LEU A 306 -59.71 15.92 101.04
N ASN A 307 -60.39 15.25 100.11
CA ASN A 307 -61.80 14.87 100.30
C ASN A 307 -61.96 13.87 101.45
N ARG A 308 -61.04 12.91 101.60
CA ARG A 308 -61.03 11.95 102.71
C ARG A 308 -60.83 12.65 104.06
N LEU A 309 -59.86 13.55 104.16
CA LEU A 309 -59.61 14.36 105.35
C LEU A 309 -60.80 15.27 105.67
N ARG A 310 -61.38 15.93 104.66
CA ARG A 310 -62.59 16.74 104.83
C ARG A 310 -63.73 15.89 105.39
N SER A 311 -63.97 14.69 104.84
CA SER A 311 -64.97 13.76 105.38
C SER A 311 -64.66 13.30 106.81
N CYS A 312 -63.39 13.05 107.15
CA CYS A 312 -62.95 12.73 108.51
C CYS A 312 -63.21 13.89 109.49
N CYS A 313 -62.87 15.12 109.11
CA CYS A 313 -63.18 16.33 109.88
C CYS A 313 -64.69 16.50 110.08
N GLU A 314 -65.50 16.30 109.03
CA GLU A 314 -66.97 16.31 109.14
C GLU A 314 -67.51 15.21 110.06
N GLN A 315 -66.88 14.03 110.10
CA GLN A 315 -67.24 12.95 111.03
C GLN A 315 -66.86 13.28 112.47
N LEU A 316 -65.67 13.84 112.71
CA LEU A 316 -65.24 14.34 114.03
C LEU A 316 -66.15 15.46 114.53
N GLN A 317 -66.56 16.36 113.64
CA GLN A 317 -67.51 17.44 113.94
C GLN A 317 -68.91 16.92 114.32
N ARG A 318 -69.31 15.72 113.86
CA ARG A 318 -70.52 15.02 114.32
C ARG A 318 -70.35 14.30 115.66
N CYS A 319 -69.12 14.00 116.08
CA CYS A 319 -68.78 13.38 117.37
C CYS A 319 -68.49 14.39 118.49
N ALA A 320 -68.44 15.69 118.19
CA ALA A 320 -68.30 16.76 119.18
C ALA A 320 -69.68 17.18 119.74
N PRO A 321 -69.84 17.40 121.07
CA PRO A 321 -71.09 17.91 121.65
C PRO A 321 -71.34 19.37 121.25
N PRO A 322 -72.60 19.88 121.28
CA PRO A 322 -72.87 21.27 120.94
C PRO A 322 -72.35 22.17 122.07
N ALA A 323 -71.18 22.77 121.87
CA ALA A 323 -70.70 23.85 122.73
C ALA A 323 -71.01 25.19 122.03
N SER A 324 -72.11 25.78 122.47
CA SER A 324 -72.49 27.16 122.21
C SER A 324 -71.49 28.16 122.82
N GLY A 325 -71.16 29.20 122.07
CA GLY A 325 -71.22 30.59 122.54
C GLY A 325 -69.94 31.32 122.96
N LEU A 326 -69.92 32.62 122.58
CA LEU A 326 -69.09 33.78 122.96
C LEU A 326 -67.91 34.07 121.99
N ASN A 327 -68.00 35.02 121.05
CA ASN A 327 -68.11 36.51 121.08
C ASN A 327 -66.75 37.25 121.11
N GLU A 328 -66.78 38.49 120.58
CA GLU A 328 -65.75 39.54 120.42
C GLU A 328 -64.90 39.45 119.13
N GLU A 329 -65.07 40.29 118.09
CA GLU A 329 -65.28 41.76 117.93
C GLU A 329 -63.96 42.56 117.88
N LEU A 330 -63.97 43.61 117.05
CA LEU A 330 -63.13 44.82 117.08
C LEU A 330 -62.22 45.11 115.85
N THR A 331 -62.86 45.73 114.84
CA THR A 331 -62.59 47.04 114.21
C THR A 331 -61.15 47.55 113.97
N THR A 332 -60.94 47.96 112.71
CA THR A 332 -60.29 49.20 112.21
C THR A 332 -59.68 50.18 113.23
N VAL A 333 -58.41 50.59 113.04
CA VAL A 333 -57.88 51.97 113.24
C VAL A 333 -56.46 52.06 112.60
N GLU A 334 -56.24 53.03 111.70
CA GLU A 334 -54.92 53.68 111.42
C GLU A 334 -54.63 54.69 112.55
N PRO A 335 -53.40 54.93 113.05
CA PRO A 335 -52.47 55.85 112.34
C PRO A 335 -50.95 55.72 112.69
N ASP A 336 -50.20 56.66 112.12
CA ASP A 336 -48.78 57.02 112.22
C ASP A 336 -48.02 56.95 113.56
N ALA A 337 -46.69 56.92 113.36
CA ALA A 337 -45.60 57.46 114.18
C ALA A 337 -44.93 56.56 115.26
N ASN A 338 -43.67 56.24 114.93
CA ASN A 338 -42.51 56.13 115.81
C ASN A 338 -42.54 55.12 116.97
N GLY A 339 -41.69 54.10 116.81
CA GLY A 339 -40.96 53.47 117.92
C GLY A 339 -41.33 52.03 118.19
N MET A 340 -40.86 51.10 117.34
CA MET A 340 -40.78 49.69 117.70
C MET A 340 -39.45 49.13 117.21
N MET A 341 -38.63 48.67 118.16
CA MET A 341 -37.32 48.08 117.91
C MET A 341 -37.42 46.89 116.95
N TYR A 342 -36.71 46.98 115.83
CA TYR A 342 -36.43 45.80 115.01
C TYR A 342 -35.52 44.85 115.79
N THR A 343 -35.95 43.60 115.98
CA THR A 343 -35.09 42.53 116.52
C THR A 343 -33.95 42.27 115.54
N SER A 344 -32.74 42.04 116.06
CA SER A 344 -31.49 41.82 115.28
C SER A 344 -31.61 40.73 114.19
N ALA A 345 -32.52 39.77 114.38
CA ALA A 345 -32.84 38.73 113.38
C ALA A 345 -33.53 39.29 112.11
N MET A 346 -34.40 40.29 112.27
CA MET A 346 -35.13 40.91 111.16
C MET A 346 -34.24 41.88 110.36
N GLN A 347 -33.27 42.51 111.02
CA GLN A 347 -32.21 43.27 110.34
C GLN A 347 -31.27 42.35 109.53
N SER A 348 -30.95 41.15 110.02
CA SER A 348 -30.16 40.16 109.27
C SER A 348 -30.92 39.60 108.06
N GLN A 349 -32.23 39.38 108.17
CA GLN A 349 -33.06 39.00 107.03
C GLN A 349 -33.22 40.11 105.99
N MET A 350 -33.29 41.37 106.43
CA MET A 350 -33.34 42.51 105.51
C MET A 350 -32.00 42.76 104.81
N LEU A 351 -30.87 42.44 105.47
CA LEU A 351 -29.53 42.52 104.89
C LEU A 351 -29.31 41.41 103.85
N THR A 352 -29.69 40.17 104.17
CA THR A 352 -29.62 39.03 103.23
C THR A 352 -30.55 39.23 102.03
N LEU A 353 -31.77 39.75 102.23
CA LEU A 353 -32.62 40.12 101.10
C LEU A 353 -32.06 41.28 100.27
N ARG A 354 -31.33 42.23 100.87
CA ARG A 354 -30.62 43.28 100.12
C ARG A 354 -29.44 42.72 99.32
N GLU A 355 -28.70 41.76 99.86
CA GLU A 355 -27.60 41.07 99.19
C GLU A 355 -28.09 40.19 98.02
N GLU A 356 -29.22 39.49 98.19
CA GLU A 356 -29.84 38.72 97.10
C GLU A 356 -30.39 39.65 96.00
N LEU A 357 -30.96 40.81 96.36
CA LEU A 357 -31.40 41.80 95.39
C LEU A 357 -30.24 42.45 94.62
N THR A 358 -29.09 42.70 95.24
CA THR A 358 -27.90 43.20 94.52
C THR A 358 -27.25 42.11 93.66
N ARG A 359 -27.29 40.85 94.09
CA ARG A 359 -26.82 39.69 93.30
C ARG A 359 -27.68 39.43 92.07
N LEU A 360 -29.00 39.55 92.20
CA LEU A 360 -29.94 39.46 91.08
C LEU A 360 -29.81 40.66 90.12
N ARG A 361 -29.52 41.86 90.62
CA ARG A 361 -29.26 43.04 89.77
C ARG A 361 -27.97 42.90 88.96
N THR A 362 -26.92 42.32 89.55
CA THR A 362 -25.64 42.09 88.86
C THR A 362 -25.72 40.94 87.85
N SER A 363 -26.51 39.89 88.12
CA SER A 363 -26.75 38.82 87.14
C SER A 363 -27.62 39.25 85.96
N LEU A 364 -28.59 40.17 86.18
CA LEU A 364 -29.37 40.75 85.08
C LEU A 364 -28.50 41.66 84.20
N SER A 365 -27.61 42.45 84.81
CA SER A 365 -26.67 43.31 84.07
C SER A 365 -25.64 42.54 83.25
N SER A 366 -25.15 41.37 83.72
CA SER A 366 -24.23 40.54 82.93
C SER A 366 -24.93 39.81 81.78
N LEU A 367 -26.20 39.46 81.92
CA LEU A 367 -27.01 38.88 80.83
C LEU A 367 -27.28 39.89 79.71
N GLU A 368 -27.48 41.17 80.06
CA GLU A 368 -27.73 42.25 79.11
C GLU A 368 -26.48 42.59 78.25
N ILE A 369 -25.28 42.43 78.83
CA ILE A 369 -23.99 42.59 78.12
C ILE A 369 -23.69 41.39 77.20
N ALA A 370 -24.02 40.16 77.62
CA ALA A 370 -23.82 38.96 76.80
C ALA A 370 -24.79 38.88 75.60
N ALA A 371 -26.01 39.43 75.73
CA ALA A 371 -26.95 39.51 74.62
C ALA A 371 -26.56 40.60 73.58
N SER A 372 -25.80 41.61 74.00
CA SER A 372 -25.40 42.74 73.14
C SER A 372 -24.08 42.52 72.37
N SER A 373 -23.37 41.39 72.57
CA SER A 373 -22.08 41.11 71.90
C SER A 373 -22.13 40.00 70.83
N SER A 374 -23.31 39.49 70.46
CA SER A 374 -23.45 38.39 69.48
C SER A 374 -23.84 38.81 68.06
N VAL A 375 -23.89 40.11 67.78
CA VAL A 375 -24.21 40.64 66.46
C VAL A 375 -23.19 41.73 66.14
N VAL A 376 -22.36 41.44 65.13
CA VAL A 376 -21.57 42.29 64.20
C VAL A 376 -20.11 41.80 64.14
N ASP A 377 -19.76 41.05 63.10
CA ASP A 377 -18.71 41.43 62.14
C ASP A 377 -18.63 40.47 60.95
N GLU A 378 -18.67 41.08 59.77
CA GLU A 378 -18.75 40.52 58.41
C GLU A 378 -17.36 40.20 57.81
N ASP A 379 -17.35 39.18 56.95
CA ASP A 379 -16.71 39.06 55.63
C ASP A 379 -15.41 39.80 55.17
N HIS A 380 -14.60 39.00 54.44
CA HIS A 380 -13.71 39.29 53.29
C HIS A 380 -12.31 39.93 53.45
N HIS A 381 -11.24 39.19 53.07
CA HIS A 381 -10.42 39.42 51.84
C HIS A 381 -9.17 38.48 51.69
N SER A 382 -9.19 37.65 50.64
CA SER A 382 -8.21 37.43 49.53
C SER A 382 -6.65 37.47 49.66
N LEU A 383 -6.01 36.53 48.91
CA LEU A 383 -4.62 36.47 48.34
C LEU A 383 -3.48 36.06 49.30
N SER A 384 -2.35 35.43 48.94
CA SER A 384 -1.74 34.76 47.77
C SER A 384 -0.36 34.23 48.26
N GLU A 385 0.25 33.28 47.53
CA GLU A 385 1.67 32.88 47.49
C GLU A 385 2.27 32.12 48.71
N ASN A 386 2.78 30.87 48.60
CA ASN A 386 3.81 30.23 47.74
C ASN A 386 5.22 30.26 48.36
N ASP A 387 5.63 29.15 48.98
CA ASP A 387 6.99 28.56 49.01
C ASP A 387 6.86 27.22 49.77
N GLY A 388 7.44 26.07 49.41
CA GLY A 388 8.65 25.84 48.63
C GLY A 388 9.57 24.92 49.45
N SER A 389 9.59 23.64 49.06
CA SER A 389 10.70 22.67 49.26
C SER A 389 10.73 21.76 50.51
N GLN A 390 10.42 20.49 50.23
CA GLN A 390 11.34 19.34 50.28
C GLN A 390 11.62 18.68 51.64
N VAL A 391 11.14 17.45 51.83
CA VAL A 391 11.96 16.24 52.08
C VAL A 391 11.17 14.99 51.65
N MET A 392 11.93 14.05 51.12
CA MET A 392 11.69 12.84 50.35
C MET A 392 11.63 11.59 51.26
N GLN A 393 10.79 10.60 50.95
CA GLN A 393 11.14 9.16 50.79
C GLN A 393 9.91 8.23 50.78
N THR A 394 9.78 7.48 49.66
CA THR A 394 9.55 6.01 49.50
C THR A 394 8.41 5.34 50.30
N SER A 395 7.57 4.44 49.81
CA SER A 395 7.60 3.52 48.66
C SER A 395 6.24 2.82 48.50
N ASP A 396 6.04 2.21 47.33
CA ASP A 396 5.22 1.01 47.05
C ASP A 396 3.68 1.10 46.94
N PHE A 397 3.24 1.08 45.68
CA PHE A 397 2.02 0.40 45.19
C PHE A 397 2.06 -1.11 45.55
N PRO A 398 0.91 -1.79 45.78
CA PRO A 398 -0.01 -2.08 44.68
C PRO A 398 -1.52 -2.03 44.98
N ASP A 399 -2.22 -1.93 43.85
CA ASP A 399 -3.63 -2.26 43.58
C ASP A 399 -4.27 -3.27 44.53
N ASN A 400 -5.51 -3.00 44.95
CA ASN A 400 -6.68 -3.77 44.47
C ASN A 400 -7.98 -3.19 45.07
N SER A 401 -8.81 -2.57 44.23
CA SER A 401 -10.23 -2.39 44.51
C SER A 401 -11.01 -2.66 43.24
N SER A 402 -11.66 -3.81 43.19
CA SER A 402 -13.03 -3.87 42.68
C SER A 402 -13.72 -5.12 43.20
N ASN A 403 -14.66 -4.87 44.11
CA ASN A 403 -15.80 -5.74 44.32
C ASN A 403 -16.73 -5.70 43.09
N VAL A 404 -17.58 -6.72 43.03
CA VAL A 404 -18.91 -6.78 42.39
C VAL A 404 -18.95 -7.28 40.94
N MET A 405 -19.30 -8.56 40.76
CA MET A 405 -20.67 -8.85 40.34
C MET A 405 -21.18 -10.17 40.91
N ASP A 406 -22.28 -9.98 41.63
CA ASP A 406 -23.05 -10.91 42.41
C ASP A 406 -24.06 -11.60 41.49
N ASN A 407 -24.21 -12.92 41.65
CA ASN A 407 -25.15 -13.75 40.91
C ASN A 407 -26.28 -14.14 41.88
N HIS A 408 -27.42 -13.45 41.77
CA HIS A 408 -28.67 -13.72 42.48
C HIS A 408 -29.59 -14.46 41.50
N GLN A 409 -30.07 -15.69 41.73
CA GLN A 409 -31.24 -16.15 42.53
C GLN A 409 -31.58 -17.56 41.96
N HIS A 410 -32.17 -18.58 42.59
CA HIS A 410 -33.06 -18.80 43.73
C HIS A 410 -32.77 -20.24 44.24
N GLY A 411 -32.75 -20.51 45.56
CA GLY A 411 -33.91 -21.01 46.31
C GLY A 411 -33.89 -22.55 46.35
N THR A 412 -34.02 -23.27 47.46
CA THR A 412 -34.60 -23.01 48.78
C THR A 412 -34.20 -24.18 49.73
N SER A 413 -34.04 -23.87 51.02
CA SER A 413 -34.40 -24.65 52.25
C SER A 413 -34.45 -26.19 52.18
N ASP A 414 -34.00 -26.96 53.15
CA ASP A 414 -34.08 -26.86 54.61
C ASP A 414 -33.22 -28.04 55.13
N GLY A 415 -32.37 -27.93 56.16
CA GLY A 415 -32.82 -27.97 57.55
C GLY A 415 -32.48 -29.30 58.23
N THR A 416 -31.55 -29.24 59.20
CA THR A 416 -31.38 -30.12 60.39
C THR A 416 -30.84 -31.56 60.21
N SER A 417 -30.01 -32.17 61.06
CA SER A 417 -29.42 -31.88 62.38
C SER A 417 -28.19 -32.80 62.63
N SER A 418 -27.35 -32.41 63.59
CA SER A 418 -26.07 -32.98 64.07
C SER A 418 -26.15 -34.41 64.68
N PRO A 419 -25.09 -34.94 65.32
CA PRO A 419 -23.97 -35.75 64.81
C PRO A 419 -24.01 -37.22 65.35
N VAL A 420 -23.09 -38.12 64.95
CA VAL A 420 -22.44 -39.16 65.81
C VAL A 420 -21.52 -40.09 65.00
N GLN A 421 -20.42 -40.44 65.65
CA GLN A 421 -19.21 -41.16 65.28
C GLN A 421 -19.33 -42.66 64.91
N MET A 422 -18.29 -43.10 64.17
CA MET A 422 -17.60 -44.41 64.20
C MET A 422 -18.24 -45.64 63.54
N SER A 423 -17.69 -46.06 62.39
CA SER A 423 -16.95 -47.33 62.24
C SER A 423 -16.52 -47.56 60.79
N ALA A 424 -15.22 -47.74 60.60
CA ALA A 424 -14.55 -47.90 59.33
C ALA A 424 -14.68 -49.34 58.81
N THR A 425 -15.66 -49.60 57.93
CA THR A 425 -15.69 -50.79 57.03
C THR A 425 -16.49 -50.57 55.72
N LYS A 426 -16.82 -49.32 55.32
CA LYS A 426 -17.69 -49.01 54.15
C LYS A 426 -17.08 -48.12 53.06
N SER A 427 -15.76 -48.00 52.98
CA SER A 427 -15.12 -47.03 52.08
C SER A 427 -15.26 -47.39 50.58
N GLU A 428 -15.27 -48.68 50.22
CA GLU A 428 -15.31 -49.07 48.80
C GLU A 428 -16.71 -48.96 48.17
N ASP A 429 -17.78 -49.22 48.92
CA ASP A 429 -19.16 -49.09 48.42
C ASP A 429 -19.59 -47.63 48.29
N PHE A 430 -19.13 -46.74 49.19
CA PHE A 430 -19.52 -45.33 49.16
C PHE A 430 -18.89 -44.58 47.99
N ASP A 431 -17.61 -44.87 47.70
CA ASP A 431 -16.93 -44.34 46.51
C ASP A 431 -17.52 -44.93 45.22
N GLY A 432 -17.87 -46.22 45.21
CA GLY A 432 -18.56 -46.86 44.10
C GLY A 432 -19.96 -46.27 43.83
N HIS A 433 -20.74 -46.01 44.87
CA HIS A 433 -22.06 -45.39 44.76
C HIS A 433 -21.98 -43.91 44.34
N LEU A 434 -20.99 -43.15 44.84
CA LEU A 434 -20.76 -41.78 44.42
C LEU A 434 -20.33 -41.70 42.96
N VAL A 435 -19.40 -42.56 42.53
CA VAL A 435 -18.98 -42.69 41.13
C VAL A 435 -20.15 -43.13 40.26
N ALA A 436 -21.00 -44.06 40.70
CA ALA A 436 -22.19 -44.48 39.97
C ALA A 436 -23.26 -43.37 39.90
N SER A 437 -23.38 -42.53 40.93
CA SER A 437 -24.27 -41.37 40.94
C SER A 437 -23.78 -40.28 39.98
N LEU A 438 -22.49 -39.95 40.03
CA LEU A 438 -21.86 -39.01 39.10
C LEU A 438 -21.91 -39.51 37.65
N ARG A 439 -21.72 -40.82 37.41
CA ARG A 439 -21.90 -41.42 36.08
C ARG A 439 -23.34 -41.30 35.59
N ARG A 440 -24.34 -41.57 36.44
CA ARG A 440 -25.75 -41.37 36.07
C ARG A 440 -26.07 -39.91 35.78
N GLN A 441 -25.54 -38.98 36.58
CA GLN A 441 -25.73 -37.55 36.34
C GLN A 441 -25.06 -37.09 35.04
N LEU A 442 -23.88 -37.63 34.73
CA LEU A 442 -23.21 -37.38 33.46
C LEU A 442 -24.03 -37.92 32.29
N ASP A 443 -24.49 -39.18 32.37
CA ASP A 443 -25.34 -39.78 31.33
C ASP A 443 -26.66 -39.01 31.15
N GLU A 444 -27.24 -38.48 32.23
CA GLU A 444 -28.48 -37.70 32.17
C GLU A 444 -28.25 -36.30 31.59
N LYS A 445 -27.10 -35.68 31.86
CA LYS A 445 -26.65 -34.47 31.19
C LYS A 445 -26.37 -34.71 29.72
N ASP A 446 -25.73 -35.82 29.36
CA ASP A 446 -25.44 -36.20 27.97
C ASP A 446 -26.74 -36.41 27.19
N ARG A 447 -27.73 -37.11 27.76
CA ARG A 447 -29.08 -37.23 27.15
C ARG A 447 -29.77 -35.88 26.99
N ALA A 448 -29.60 -34.97 27.95
CA ALA A 448 -30.14 -33.61 27.85
C ALA A 448 -29.44 -32.80 26.73
N TYR A 449 -28.11 -32.94 26.59
CA TYR A 449 -27.35 -32.32 25.50
C TYR A 449 -27.76 -32.88 24.14
N GLU A 450 -27.93 -34.20 24.00
CA GLU A 450 -28.41 -34.84 22.77
C GLU A 450 -29.80 -34.36 22.38
N SER A 451 -30.73 -34.28 23.34
CA SER A 451 -32.08 -33.76 23.11
C SER A 451 -32.05 -32.29 22.65
N MET A 452 -31.21 -31.47 23.29
CA MET A 452 -31.02 -30.07 22.92
C MET A 452 -30.39 -29.93 21.52
N GLU A 453 -29.41 -30.76 21.19
CA GLU A 453 -28.78 -30.79 19.86
C GLU A 453 -29.79 -31.18 18.77
N GLN A 454 -30.65 -32.18 19.02
CA GLN A 454 -31.71 -32.56 18.08
C GLN A 454 -32.71 -31.41 17.83
N GLN A 455 -33.06 -30.65 18.88
CA GLN A 455 -33.88 -29.46 18.74
C GLN A 455 -33.18 -28.37 17.91
N TYR A 456 -31.89 -28.09 18.17
CA TYR A 456 -31.11 -27.15 17.37
C TYR A 456 -30.98 -27.58 15.91
N ARG A 457 -30.78 -28.87 15.64
CA ARG A 457 -30.80 -29.42 14.27
C ARG A 457 -32.16 -29.20 13.60
N GLY A 458 -33.26 -29.36 14.33
CA GLY A 458 -34.61 -29.06 13.86
C GLY A 458 -34.80 -27.58 13.52
N TYR A 459 -34.34 -26.66 14.37
CA TYR A 459 -34.39 -25.22 14.09
C TYR A 459 -33.50 -24.83 12.91
N LEU A 460 -32.30 -25.37 12.81
CA LEU A 460 -31.41 -25.16 11.66
C LEU A 460 -32.01 -25.70 10.36
N TRP A 461 -32.68 -26.86 10.40
CA TRP A 461 -33.36 -27.41 9.24
C TRP A 461 -34.53 -26.52 8.81
N LYS A 462 -35.34 -26.03 9.76
CA LYS A 462 -36.41 -25.05 9.51
C LYS A 462 -35.86 -23.75 8.92
N ALA A 463 -34.79 -23.20 9.49
CA ALA A 463 -34.13 -21.99 8.99
C ALA A 463 -33.58 -22.19 7.57
N ARG A 464 -32.90 -23.32 7.30
CA ARG A 464 -32.41 -23.66 5.96
C ARG A 464 -33.56 -23.87 4.96
N SER A 465 -34.68 -24.45 5.40
CA SER A 465 -35.87 -24.59 4.56
C SER A 465 -36.49 -23.24 4.22
N LEU A 466 -36.58 -22.34 5.20
CA LEU A 466 -37.07 -20.98 5.03
C LEU A 466 -36.16 -20.16 4.10
N ILE A 467 -34.83 -20.26 4.26
CA ILE A 467 -33.85 -19.65 3.35
C ILE A 467 -34.05 -20.15 1.92
N ARG A 468 -34.21 -21.47 1.71
CA ARG A 468 -34.48 -22.03 0.38
C ARG A 468 -35.82 -21.56 -0.19
N SER A 469 -36.84 -21.38 0.66
CA SER A 469 -38.14 -20.86 0.24
C SER A 469 -38.06 -19.40 -0.16
N LEU A 470 -37.39 -18.57 0.65
CA LEU A 470 -37.13 -17.16 0.36
C LEU A 470 -36.26 -17.00 -0.90
N GLN A 471 -35.22 -17.81 -1.09
CA GLN A 471 -34.42 -17.82 -2.32
C GLN A 471 -35.24 -18.20 -3.56
N ARG A 472 -36.17 -19.16 -3.44
CA ARG A 472 -37.11 -19.48 -4.52
C ARG A 472 -38.09 -18.33 -4.79
N GLN A 473 -38.47 -17.57 -3.78
CA GLN A 473 -39.39 -16.44 -3.91
C GLN A 473 -38.70 -15.20 -4.48
N ILE A 474 -37.45 -14.94 -4.09
CA ILE A 474 -36.57 -13.91 -4.66
C ILE A 474 -36.34 -14.22 -6.14
N ARG A 475 -35.94 -15.45 -6.50
CA ARG A 475 -35.78 -15.86 -7.92
C ARG A 475 -37.06 -15.70 -8.75
N LYS A 476 -38.23 -15.96 -8.15
CA LYS A 476 -39.52 -15.74 -8.82
C LYS A 476 -39.91 -14.27 -8.93
N GLN A 477 -39.45 -13.40 -8.02
CA GLN A 477 -39.57 -11.95 -8.18
C GLN A 477 -38.60 -11.43 -9.25
N ASP A 478 -37.39 -11.97 -9.31
CA ASP A 478 -36.36 -11.61 -10.29
C ASP A 478 -36.74 -12.03 -11.73
N GLU A 479 -37.51 -13.11 -11.90
CA GLU A 479 -38.07 -13.49 -13.21
C GLU A 479 -39.27 -12.61 -13.62
N ASN A 480 -39.97 -11.97 -12.66
CA ASN A 480 -41.17 -11.16 -12.92
C ASN A 480 -40.86 -9.67 -13.13
N ILE A 481 -39.64 -9.23 -12.78
CA ILE A 481 -39.09 -7.90 -13.04
C ILE A 481 -37.93 -8.12 -14.01
N GLY A 482 -38.14 -7.89 -15.31
CA GLY A 482 -37.17 -8.15 -16.38
C GLY A 482 -35.87 -7.34 -16.31
N VAL A 483 -35.04 -7.55 -15.28
CA VAL A 483 -33.75 -6.88 -15.02
C VAL A 483 -32.59 -7.90 -14.93
N ALA A 484 -32.86 -9.20 -15.07
CA ALA A 484 -31.85 -10.26 -14.95
C ALA A 484 -30.74 -10.27 -16.03
N ASN A 485 -30.81 -9.42 -17.06
CA ASN A 485 -29.78 -9.38 -18.11
C ASN A 485 -28.66 -8.38 -17.82
N GLU A 486 -28.82 -7.35 -16.98
CA GLU A 486 -27.75 -6.37 -16.76
C GLU A 486 -26.75 -6.83 -15.70
N GLU A 487 -27.20 -7.28 -14.54
CA GLU A 487 -26.30 -7.74 -13.47
C GLU A 487 -25.56 -9.03 -13.85
N SER A 488 -26.19 -9.95 -14.58
CA SER A 488 -25.52 -11.16 -15.10
C SER A 488 -24.47 -10.82 -16.16
N ASN A 489 -24.74 -9.81 -17.00
CA ASN A 489 -23.77 -9.35 -18.01
C ASN A 489 -22.62 -8.57 -17.38
N ASP A 490 -22.88 -7.76 -16.35
CA ASP A 490 -21.82 -7.05 -15.62
C ASP A 490 -20.93 -8.00 -14.83
N VAL A 491 -21.49 -9.02 -14.18
CA VAL A 491 -20.69 -10.07 -13.53
C VAL A 491 -19.88 -10.86 -14.56
N ALA A 492 -20.43 -11.16 -15.74
CA ALA A 492 -19.67 -11.81 -16.82
C ALA A 492 -18.54 -10.90 -17.35
N ARG A 493 -18.80 -9.59 -17.51
CA ARG A 493 -17.81 -8.60 -17.92
C ARG A 493 -16.69 -8.46 -16.89
N LEU A 494 -17.03 -8.40 -15.61
CA LEU A 494 -16.06 -8.31 -14.52
C LEU A 494 -15.20 -9.58 -14.43
N ARG A 495 -15.76 -10.76 -14.70
CA ARG A 495 -14.99 -12.01 -14.78
C ARG A 495 -14.03 -12.02 -15.98
N ALA A 496 -14.46 -11.54 -17.14
CA ALA A 496 -13.59 -11.42 -18.31
C ALA A 496 -12.42 -10.45 -18.05
N LEU A 497 -12.72 -9.31 -17.42
CA LEU A 497 -11.71 -8.35 -16.99
C LEU A 497 -10.74 -8.95 -15.96
N LEU A 498 -11.22 -9.74 -15.01
CA LEU A 498 -10.37 -10.41 -14.03
C LEU A 498 -9.36 -11.35 -14.73
N VAL A 499 -9.82 -12.18 -15.66
CA VAL A 499 -8.96 -13.09 -16.44
C VAL A 499 -7.94 -12.32 -17.28
N GLU A 500 -8.34 -11.20 -17.86
CA GLU A 500 -7.41 -10.33 -18.60
C GLU A 500 -6.35 -9.71 -17.67
N LYS A 501 -6.74 -9.26 -16.48
CA LYS A 501 -5.82 -8.75 -15.47
C LYS A 501 -4.86 -9.83 -14.95
N GLU A 502 -5.35 -11.06 -14.71
CA GLU A 502 -4.52 -12.21 -14.36
C GLU A 502 -3.48 -12.50 -15.45
N ARG A 503 -3.88 -12.49 -16.73
CA ARG A 503 -2.96 -12.66 -17.86
C ARG A 503 -1.90 -11.55 -17.95
N ILE A 504 -2.27 -10.31 -17.63
CA ILE A 504 -1.33 -9.18 -17.57
C ILE A 504 -0.35 -9.38 -16.42
N ILE A 505 -0.82 -9.80 -15.24
CA ILE A 505 0.03 -10.10 -14.09
C ILE A 505 1.04 -11.19 -14.45
N GLU A 506 0.61 -12.30 -15.03
CA GLU A 506 1.54 -13.36 -15.47
C GLU A 506 2.57 -12.86 -16.49
N ASN A 507 2.18 -11.99 -17.42
CA ASN A 507 3.12 -11.38 -18.38
C ASN A 507 4.15 -10.49 -17.67
N LEU A 508 3.73 -9.69 -16.69
CA LEU A 508 4.61 -8.83 -15.92
C LEU A 508 5.55 -9.64 -15.02
N GLU A 509 5.07 -10.70 -14.38
CA GLU A 509 5.89 -11.64 -13.60
C GLU A 509 6.95 -12.30 -14.47
N ARG A 510 6.59 -12.77 -15.67
CA ARG A 510 7.56 -13.32 -16.64
C ARG A 510 8.61 -12.29 -17.05
N HIS A 511 8.22 -11.04 -17.28
CA HIS A 511 9.18 -9.98 -17.61
C HIS A 511 10.11 -9.65 -16.42
N LEU A 512 9.58 -9.62 -15.19
CA LEU A 512 10.37 -9.40 -13.98
C LEU A 512 11.39 -10.53 -13.77
N GLU A 513 10.98 -11.78 -13.97
CA GLU A 513 11.87 -12.94 -13.85
C GLU A 513 12.97 -12.90 -14.92
N GLN A 514 12.63 -12.56 -16.17
CA GLN A 514 13.64 -12.35 -17.22
C GLN A 514 14.63 -11.23 -16.88
N THR A 515 14.14 -10.12 -16.31
CA THR A 515 14.98 -9.00 -15.89
C THR A 515 15.90 -9.40 -14.74
N ARG A 516 15.39 -10.20 -13.79
CA ARG A 516 16.18 -10.77 -12.70
C ARG A 516 17.28 -11.67 -13.23
N LEU A 517 16.96 -12.61 -14.13
CA LEU A 517 17.94 -13.50 -14.75
C LEU A 517 19.03 -12.74 -15.52
N ARG A 518 18.68 -11.63 -16.19
CA ARG A 518 19.66 -10.74 -16.83
C ARG A 518 20.60 -10.10 -15.81
N ARG A 519 20.06 -9.53 -14.73
CA ARG A 519 20.86 -8.97 -13.63
C ARG A 519 21.79 -10.03 -13.01
N ASP A 520 21.29 -11.24 -12.74
CA ASP A 520 22.10 -12.33 -12.19
C ASP A 520 23.20 -12.79 -13.18
N ALA A 521 22.95 -12.71 -14.49
CA ALA A 521 23.97 -12.99 -15.51
C ALA A 521 25.04 -11.89 -15.56
N GLU A 522 24.63 -10.62 -15.51
CA GLU A 522 25.53 -9.45 -15.43
C GLU A 522 26.40 -9.51 -14.17
N GLU A 523 25.80 -9.79 -13.01
CA GLU A 523 26.53 -9.95 -11.73
C GLU A 523 27.55 -11.08 -11.82
N ARG A 524 27.21 -12.22 -12.42
CA ARG A 524 28.17 -13.31 -12.64
C ARG A 524 29.35 -12.90 -13.53
N ILE A 525 29.09 -12.15 -14.60
CA ILE A 525 30.15 -11.62 -15.48
C ILE A 525 31.03 -10.62 -14.73
N LEU A 526 30.42 -9.72 -13.94
CA LEU A 526 31.14 -8.74 -13.12
C LEU A 526 32.01 -9.42 -12.06
N LEU A 527 31.46 -10.41 -11.34
CA LEU A 527 32.21 -11.22 -10.37
C LEU A 527 33.36 -11.97 -11.03
N ALA A 528 33.14 -12.58 -12.19
CA ALA A 528 34.19 -13.25 -12.95
C ALA A 528 35.27 -12.27 -13.43
N ALA A 529 34.89 -11.10 -13.93
CA ALA A 529 35.82 -10.07 -14.36
C ALA A 529 36.65 -9.53 -13.19
N TRP A 530 36.02 -9.31 -12.02
CA TRP A 530 36.69 -8.85 -10.81
C TRP A 530 37.66 -9.89 -10.27
N TYR A 531 37.24 -11.16 -10.19
CA TYR A 531 38.12 -12.27 -9.82
C TYR A 531 39.32 -12.38 -10.78
N ASN A 532 39.08 -12.35 -12.09
CA ASN A 532 40.13 -12.40 -13.11
C ASN A 532 41.08 -11.20 -13.03
N ARG A 533 40.59 -10.02 -12.63
CA ARG A 533 41.42 -8.84 -12.37
C ARG A 533 42.30 -9.06 -11.13
N GLY A 534 41.74 -9.58 -10.04
CA GLY A 534 42.51 -9.91 -8.84
C GLY A 534 43.61 -10.95 -9.10
N VAL A 535 43.30 -12.00 -9.86
CA VAL A 535 44.29 -13.01 -10.29
C VAL A 535 45.37 -12.38 -11.18
N ARG A 536 45.00 -11.49 -12.12
CA ARG A 536 45.99 -10.78 -12.94
C ARG A 536 46.89 -9.88 -12.12
N GLN A 537 46.35 -9.09 -11.20
CA GLN A 537 47.15 -8.22 -10.33
C GLN A 537 48.11 -9.01 -9.44
N THR A 538 47.64 -10.10 -8.83
CA THR A 538 48.51 -10.96 -8.01
C THR A 538 49.60 -11.62 -8.86
N ARG A 539 49.28 -12.07 -10.08
CA ARG A 539 50.27 -12.56 -11.05
C ARG A 539 51.28 -11.49 -11.43
N GLU A 540 50.84 -10.28 -11.76
CA GLU A 540 51.72 -9.15 -12.10
C GLU A 540 52.67 -8.78 -10.95
N LEU A 541 52.18 -8.76 -9.71
CA LEU A 541 53.02 -8.51 -8.52
C LEU A 541 54.05 -9.62 -8.30
N VAL A 542 53.68 -10.88 -8.53
CA VAL A 542 54.62 -12.02 -8.47
C VAL A 542 55.65 -11.92 -9.59
N GLU A 543 55.23 -11.59 -10.82
CA GLU A 543 56.12 -11.40 -11.97
C GLU A 543 57.05 -10.18 -11.80
N GLN A 544 56.59 -9.11 -11.13
CA GLN A 544 57.45 -7.98 -10.73
C GLN A 544 58.50 -8.43 -9.71
N ARG A 545 58.10 -9.17 -8.68
CA ARG A 545 59.04 -9.72 -7.68
C ARG A 545 60.08 -10.65 -8.30
N ILE A 546 59.68 -11.48 -9.28
CA ILE A 546 60.60 -12.36 -10.01
C ILE A 546 61.55 -11.53 -10.89
N ARG A 547 61.04 -10.50 -11.58
CA ARG A 547 61.89 -9.57 -12.36
C ARG A 547 62.90 -8.85 -11.47
N ASP A 548 62.47 -8.33 -10.33
CA ASP A 548 63.32 -7.64 -9.36
C ASP A 548 64.39 -8.58 -8.75
N GLN A 549 64.08 -9.88 -8.63
CA GLN A 549 65.07 -10.90 -8.26
C GLN A 549 66.06 -11.22 -9.39
N GLN A 550 65.67 -11.09 -10.66
CA GLN A 550 66.55 -11.31 -11.82
C GLN A 550 67.45 -10.10 -12.13
N THR A 551 67.05 -8.88 -11.74
CA THR A 551 67.85 -7.64 -11.95
C THR A 551 68.79 -7.28 -10.79
N GLN A 552 68.87 -8.09 -9.73
CA GLN A 552 69.87 -7.92 -8.67
C GLN A 552 71.22 -8.56 -9.08
N PRO A 553 72.35 -7.83 -9.13
CA PRO A 553 73.67 -8.40 -9.32
C PRO A 553 74.12 -9.09 -8.02
N GLY A 554 74.19 -10.42 -8.01
CA GLY A 554 74.70 -11.18 -6.85
C GLY A 554 76.20 -10.92 -6.60
N PRO A 555 76.64 -10.75 -5.33
CA PRO A 555 78.05 -10.64 -4.97
C PRO A 555 78.78 -12.00 -5.06
N PRO A 556 80.13 -12.03 -5.10
CA PRO A 556 80.87 -13.15 -5.66
C PRO A 556 81.05 -14.30 -4.67
N GLY A 557 80.92 -15.52 -5.18
CA GLY A 557 81.51 -16.71 -4.59
C GLY A 557 80.56 -17.56 -3.76
N THR A 558 79.99 -18.58 -4.41
CA THR A 558 80.15 -19.99 -3.99
C THR A 558 79.50 -20.88 -5.03
N ARG A 559 80.32 -21.69 -5.71
CA ARG A 559 79.85 -22.78 -6.59
C ARG A 559 79.00 -23.77 -5.77
N PRO A 560 78.05 -24.44 -6.43
CA PRO A 560 77.92 -25.87 -6.24
C PRO A 560 78.22 -26.63 -7.53
N LYS A 561 78.83 -27.78 -7.31
CA LYS A 561 79.37 -28.73 -8.28
C LYS A 561 78.25 -29.31 -9.15
N THR A 562 78.55 -29.47 -10.43
CA THR A 562 77.94 -30.46 -11.30
C THR A 562 78.16 -31.85 -10.71
N ALA A 563 77.10 -32.56 -10.35
CA ALA A 563 77.14 -34.00 -10.10
C ALA A 563 75.89 -34.63 -10.73
N SER A 564 76.12 -35.33 -11.83
CA SER A 564 75.27 -36.38 -12.35
C SER A 564 75.18 -37.53 -11.34
N ALA A 565 73.97 -37.97 -10.99
CA ALA A 565 73.72 -39.34 -10.58
C ALA A 565 72.23 -39.69 -10.72
N ASP A 566 71.99 -40.78 -11.43
CA ASP A 566 70.76 -41.57 -11.52
C ASP A 566 70.12 -41.90 -10.17
N GLY A 567 68.82 -42.21 -10.24
CA GLY A 567 68.25 -43.32 -9.46
C GLY A 567 67.34 -42.95 -8.29
N THR A 568 66.03 -42.97 -8.57
CA THR A 568 64.96 -43.60 -7.75
C THR A 568 65.06 -43.55 -6.22
N THR A 569 64.14 -42.83 -5.57
CA THR A 569 63.19 -43.33 -4.52
C THR A 569 62.53 -42.16 -3.76
N GLY A 570 61.24 -42.31 -3.38
CA GLY A 570 60.51 -41.45 -2.44
C GLY A 570 59.95 -40.15 -3.06
N ALA A 571 58.66 -40.02 -3.41
CA ALA A 571 57.53 -40.00 -2.50
C ALA A 571 57.86 -39.32 -1.16
N GLU A 572 58.08 -38.00 -1.19
CA GLU A 572 57.71 -37.01 -0.16
C GLU A 572 58.52 -35.73 -0.37
N GLU A 573 57.99 -34.77 -1.13
CA GLU A 573 58.22 -33.33 -0.97
C GLU A 573 57.41 -32.57 -2.04
N MET A 574 56.08 -32.71 -1.99
CA MET A 574 55.20 -31.79 -2.73
C MET A 574 55.18 -30.47 -1.96
N SER A 575 55.70 -29.41 -2.58
CA SER A 575 55.68 -28.04 -2.06
C SER A 575 54.28 -27.67 -1.57
N PHE A 576 54.20 -26.95 -0.45
CA PHE A 576 52.96 -26.50 0.19
C PHE A 576 51.98 -25.83 -0.81
N LEU A 577 52.51 -25.08 -1.78
CA LEU A 577 51.74 -24.42 -2.84
C LEU A 577 51.13 -25.41 -3.86
N GLU A 578 51.77 -26.55 -4.06
CA GLU A 578 51.32 -27.60 -4.98
C GLU A 578 50.23 -28.45 -4.36
N ARG A 579 50.32 -28.74 -3.05
CA ARG A 579 49.21 -29.30 -2.26
C ARG A 579 48.00 -28.36 -2.23
N GLN A 580 48.22 -27.05 -2.11
CA GLN A 580 47.14 -26.08 -2.08
C GLN A 580 46.44 -25.94 -3.45
N ARG A 581 47.18 -26.10 -4.56
CA ARG A 581 46.59 -26.15 -5.91
C ARG A 581 45.72 -27.39 -6.13
N GLU A 582 46.16 -28.56 -5.69
CA GLU A 582 45.36 -29.79 -5.88
C GLU A 582 44.05 -29.80 -5.07
N MET A 583 44.06 -29.18 -3.88
CA MET A 583 42.88 -29.12 -3.00
C MET A 583 41.81 -28.13 -3.48
N HIS A 584 42.19 -27.05 -4.17
CA HIS A 584 41.25 -25.96 -4.50
C HIS A 584 40.82 -25.89 -5.98
N LEU A 585 41.38 -26.71 -6.87
CA LEU A 585 41.08 -26.68 -8.32
C LEU A 585 40.58 -28.01 -8.92
N LYS A 586 40.32 -29.05 -8.12
CA LYS A 586 39.61 -30.24 -8.63
C LYS A 586 38.09 -30.03 -8.53
N PRO A 587 37.34 -30.09 -9.64
CA PRO A 587 35.88 -30.16 -9.58
C PRO A 587 35.46 -31.41 -8.81
N PRO A 588 34.37 -31.37 -8.02
CA PRO A 588 33.84 -32.55 -7.37
C PRO A 588 33.53 -33.62 -8.42
N ARG A 589 34.24 -34.76 -8.34
CA ARG A 589 33.94 -35.94 -9.16
C ARG A 589 32.66 -36.57 -8.65
N GLY A 590 31.56 -36.17 -9.26
CA GLY A 590 30.23 -36.74 -9.05
C GLY A 590 29.18 -35.74 -9.50
N LEU A 591 28.33 -36.15 -10.45
CA LEU A 591 27.22 -35.39 -11.07
C LEU A 591 27.49 -34.73 -12.44
N THR A 592 28.26 -35.37 -13.32
CA THR A 592 28.15 -35.15 -14.79
C THR A 592 28.02 -36.48 -15.52
N SER A 593 26.83 -37.07 -15.46
CA SER A 593 26.45 -38.18 -16.34
C SER A 593 24.93 -38.35 -16.40
N VAL A 594 24.16 -37.30 -16.73
CA VAL A 594 22.87 -37.47 -17.41
C VAL A 594 22.63 -36.24 -18.28
N VAL A 595 22.07 -36.45 -19.46
CA VAL A 595 21.55 -35.46 -20.44
C VAL A 595 22.58 -34.96 -21.47
N VAL A 596 22.92 -35.82 -22.43
CA VAL A 596 22.82 -35.47 -23.88
C VAL A 596 22.47 -36.75 -24.64
N ALA A 597 21.18 -36.93 -24.91
CA ALA A 597 20.70 -37.78 -26.00
C ALA A 597 19.33 -37.27 -26.43
N SER A 598 19.30 -36.44 -27.48
CA SER A 598 18.38 -36.58 -28.61
C SER A 598 18.78 -35.56 -29.68
N LYS A 599 18.96 -36.09 -30.88
CA LYS A 599 18.95 -35.38 -32.15
C LYS A 599 17.57 -34.79 -32.42
#